data_AF-A0A842VTC1-F1
#
_entry.id   AF-A0A842VTC1-F1
#
_cell.length_a   1.000
_cell.length_b   1.000
_cell.length_c   1.000
_cell.angle_alpha   90.00
_cell.angle_beta   90.00
_cell.angle_gamma   90.00
#
_symmetry.space_group_name_H-M   'P 1'
#
loop_
_entity.id
_entity.type
_entity.pdbx_description
1 polymer ?
#
loop_
_entity_poly.entity_id
_entity_poly.type
_entity_poly.pdbx_seq_one_letter_code
_entity_poly.pdbx_strand_id
1 'polypeptide(L)'
;MFKEEIWKSYFKTRIELYNDLIQKYEEVDKREKGIIEEANKERTLWERAIEKFNERFYVPFKLEAKNRVKVILGQEPLLMLNFIFEDGNDKTVVSRDDLIRGLSQGEKKAFYVLNIIFEIEARKREEKETLFVIDDIADSFDYKNKYAIIEYLKEISETPYFYQIILTHNFDFFRTINSRFVKYSQCYMAYKSSNETILKQAHGIKNVFVEDWKPNFFSDQRKRIASIPFMRNMIEYTKGKGDDDYKKLTTLLHFRKETPNINEKDLETIYKKLFGDNGEQINQNRIIKDILYEEMDKCLKEPEGINFENKIVLSIAIRLKAEEFMIGKINDADVTSGISSNQTVKLYKLFREKFQNKAQANEILERVILMTPENIHLNSFMYEPILDMSDEHLKNLCLDVKNLI
;
A
#
# COMPACT_ATOMS: atom_id res chain seq x y z
N MET A 1 4.12 71.04 41.18
CA MET A 1 4.57 72.26 40.49
C MET A 1 6.09 72.36 40.41
N PHE A 2 6.84 72.62 41.49
CA PHE A 2 8.29 72.89 41.38
C PHE A 2 9.14 71.79 40.73
N LYS A 3 8.90 70.52 41.07
CA LYS A 3 9.59 69.38 40.42
C LYS A 3 9.29 69.31 38.91
N GLU A 4 8.06 69.61 38.51
CA GLU A 4 7.61 69.56 37.11
C GLU A 4 8.23 70.70 36.28
N GLU A 5 8.35 71.89 36.87
CA GLU A 5 9.03 73.02 36.22
C GLU A 5 10.53 72.79 36.06
N ILE A 6 11.18 72.12 37.02
CA ILE A 6 12.58 71.73 36.91
C ILE A 6 12.79 70.74 35.75
N TRP A 7 11.96 69.70 35.63
CA TRP A 7 12.02 68.77 34.51
C TRP A 7 11.77 69.49 33.17
N LYS A 8 10.76 70.37 33.10
CA LYS A 8 10.49 71.18 31.90
C LYS A 8 11.68 72.09 31.56
N SER A 9 12.37 72.65 32.55
CA SER A 9 13.58 73.44 32.32
C SER A 9 14.72 72.59 31.76
N TYR A 10 14.96 71.40 32.31
CA TYR A 10 16.01 70.50 31.81
C TYR A 10 15.73 70.04 30.37
N PHE A 11 14.49 69.68 30.05
CA PHE A 11 14.09 69.35 28.69
C PHE A 11 14.17 70.56 27.75
N LYS A 12 13.81 71.76 28.21
CA LYS A 12 13.92 73.00 27.43
C LYS A 12 15.37 73.36 27.10
N THR A 13 16.29 73.19 28.06
CA THR A 13 17.74 73.42 27.82
C THR A 13 18.33 72.42 26.83
N ARG A 14 17.77 71.21 26.74
CA ARG A 14 18.23 70.13 25.85
C ARG A 14 17.25 69.86 24.70
N ILE A 15 16.38 70.81 24.38
CA ILE A 15 15.25 70.60 23.47
C ILE A 15 15.71 70.22 22.06
N GLU A 16 16.86 70.73 21.62
CA GLU A 16 17.44 70.37 20.32
C GLU A 16 17.87 68.90 20.26
N LEU A 17 18.49 68.37 21.32
CA LEU A 17 18.85 66.96 21.42
C LEU A 17 17.63 66.05 21.52
N TYR A 18 16.59 66.52 22.21
CA TYR A 18 15.31 65.82 22.27
C TYR A 18 14.63 65.77 20.88
N ASN A 19 14.60 66.89 20.17
CA ASN A 19 14.03 66.95 18.82
C ASN A 19 14.84 66.12 17.82
N ASP A 20 16.19 66.13 17.90
CA ASP A 20 17.06 65.25 17.08
C ASP A 20 16.79 63.77 17.35
N LEU A 21 16.58 63.37 18.63
CA LEU A 21 16.22 62.01 18.99
C LEU A 21 14.84 61.61 18.42
N ILE A 22 13.83 62.48 18.56
CA ILE A 22 12.49 62.23 18.03
C ILE A 22 12.52 62.14 16.50
N GLN A 23 13.26 63.03 15.83
CA GLN A 23 13.39 63.01 14.38
C GLN A 23 14.07 61.73 13.90
N LYS A 24 15.18 61.32 14.54
CA LYS A 24 15.84 60.04 14.23
C LYS A 24 14.92 58.84 14.49
N TYR A 25 14.12 58.88 15.55
CA TYR A 25 13.14 57.84 15.83
C TYR A 25 12.07 57.77 14.73
N GLU A 26 11.52 58.90 14.30
CA GLU A 26 10.54 58.96 13.21
C GLU A 26 11.12 58.54 11.85
N GLU A 27 12.38 58.89 11.57
CA GLU A 27 13.09 58.46 10.35
C GLU A 27 13.35 56.95 10.35
N VAL A 28 13.73 56.39 11.51
CA VAL A 28 13.90 54.94 11.68
C VAL A 28 12.56 54.22 11.56
N ASP A 29 11.47 54.71 12.16
CA ASP A 29 10.13 54.11 12.06
C ASP A 29 9.60 54.13 10.62
N LYS A 30 9.81 55.23 9.89
CA LYS A 30 9.49 55.29 8.44
C LYS A 30 10.31 54.29 7.64
N ARG A 31 11.60 54.17 7.92
CA ARG A 31 12.49 53.23 7.23
C ARG A 31 12.12 51.78 7.56
N GLU A 32 11.80 51.48 8.81
CA GLU A 32 11.34 50.16 9.27
C GLU A 32 10.04 49.77 8.57
N LYS A 33 9.05 50.68 8.47
CA LYS A 33 7.83 50.45 7.69
C LYS A 33 8.11 50.16 6.22
N GLY A 34 9.03 50.90 5.59
CA GLY A 34 9.45 50.65 4.21
C GLY A 34 10.07 49.26 4.02
N ILE A 35 10.97 48.86 4.93
CA ILE A 35 11.59 47.53 4.90
C ILE A 35 10.55 46.43 5.14
N ILE A 36 9.57 46.63 6.04
CA ILE A 36 8.46 45.70 6.27
C ILE A 36 7.60 45.54 5.01
N GLU A 37 7.28 46.64 4.31
CA GLU A 37 6.50 46.60 3.06
C GLU A 37 7.25 45.89 1.93
N GLU A 38 8.56 46.05 1.85
CA GLU A 38 9.41 45.37 0.88
C GLU A 38 9.56 43.88 1.21
N ALA A 39 9.81 43.54 2.48
CA ALA A 39 9.80 42.17 3.00
C ALA A 39 8.46 41.46 2.78
N ASN A 40 7.34 42.20 2.85
CA ASN A 40 6.01 41.65 2.58
C ASN A 40 5.76 41.27 1.12
N LYS A 41 6.56 41.81 0.17
CA LYS A 41 6.49 41.49 -1.26
C LYS A 41 7.35 40.28 -1.62
N GLU A 42 8.35 39.94 -0.80
CA GLU A 42 9.16 38.75 -1.00
C GLU A 42 8.40 37.50 -0.55
N ARG A 43 7.97 36.71 -1.55
CA ARG A 43 7.40 35.38 -1.31
C ARG A 43 8.47 34.45 -0.75
N THR A 44 8.28 33.99 0.49
CA THR A 44 9.25 33.11 1.16
C THR A 44 9.12 31.66 0.69
N LEU A 45 10.20 30.87 0.84
CA LEU A 45 10.17 29.42 0.60
C LEU A 45 9.05 28.72 1.38
N TRP A 46 8.83 29.18 2.61
CA TRP A 46 7.85 28.61 3.52
C TRP A 46 6.43 28.77 3.02
N GLU A 47 6.10 29.90 2.38
CA GLU A 47 4.76 30.12 1.82
C GLU A 47 4.46 29.15 0.68
N ARG A 48 5.43 28.90 -0.21
CA ARG A 48 5.22 27.93 -1.30
C ARG A 48 5.05 26.51 -0.79
N ALA A 49 5.83 26.13 0.23
CA ALA A 49 5.71 24.82 0.85
C ALA A 49 4.39 24.65 1.61
N ILE A 50 3.91 25.69 2.29
CA ILE A 50 2.59 25.74 2.95
C ILE A 50 1.46 25.66 1.92
N GLU A 51 1.53 26.44 0.84
CA GLU A 51 0.56 26.41 -0.26
C GLU A 51 0.50 25.01 -0.88
N LYS A 52 1.66 24.45 -1.27
CA LYS A 52 1.74 23.08 -1.82
C LYS A 52 1.20 22.03 -0.85
N PHE A 53 1.39 22.19 0.46
CA PHE A 53 0.83 21.27 1.44
C PHE A 53 -0.69 21.38 1.50
N ASN A 54 -1.22 22.61 1.66
CA ASN A 54 -2.65 22.87 1.76
C ASN A 54 -3.42 22.48 0.49
N GLU A 55 -2.79 22.55 -0.69
CA GLU A 55 -3.39 22.13 -1.96
C GLU A 55 -3.44 20.60 -2.14
N ARG A 56 -2.43 19.88 -1.64
CA ARG A 56 -2.25 18.45 -1.95
C ARG A 56 -2.74 17.52 -0.85
N PHE A 57 -2.66 17.94 0.41
CA PHE A 57 -3.07 17.11 1.54
C PHE A 57 -4.49 17.42 1.96
N TYR A 58 -5.25 16.35 2.20
CA TYR A 58 -6.61 16.45 2.71
C TYR A 58 -6.57 16.24 4.22
N VAL A 59 -6.49 17.35 4.96
CA VAL A 59 -6.46 17.39 6.44
C VAL A 59 -7.49 18.41 6.94
N PRO A 60 -8.03 18.27 8.17
CA PRO A 60 -9.09 19.15 8.69
C PRO A 60 -8.57 20.52 9.16
N PHE A 61 -7.32 20.85 8.83
CA PHE A 61 -6.69 22.10 9.21
C PHE A 61 -5.90 22.71 8.06
N LYS A 62 -5.83 24.04 8.02
CA LYS A 62 -4.92 24.79 7.15
C LYS A 62 -3.74 25.32 7.94
N LEU A 63 -2.59 25.35 7.27
CA LEU A 63 -1.37 25.93 7.81
C LEU A 63 -1.26 27.40 7.38
N GLU A 64 -0.88 28.27 8.31
CA GLU A 64 -0.57 29.67 8.06
C GLU A 64 0.69 30.10 8.81
N ALA A 65 1.54 30.94 8.21
CA ALA A 65 2.76 31.43 8.83
C ALA A 65 2.47 32.57 9.82
N LYS A 66 2.73 32.38 11.12
CA LYS A 66 2.42 33.33 12.20
C LYS A 66 3.38 34.52 12.28
N ASN A 67 4.68 34.31 12.08
CA ASN A 67 5.74 35.30 12.34
C ASN A 67 6.53 35.67 11.07
N ARG A 68 5.89 35.62 9.90
CA ARG A 68 6.48 35.85 8.57
C ARG A 68 7.44 37.04 8.53
N VAL A 69 6.93 38.23 8.88
CA VAL A 69 7.66 39.49 8.80
C VAL A 69 8.92 39.47 9.66
N LYS A 70 8.80 38.93 10.87
CA LYS A 70 9.91 38.89 11.83
C LYS A 70 11.02 37.93 11.41
N VAL A 71 10.68 36.82 10.76
CA VAL A 71 11.69 35.89 10.21
C VAL A 71 12.43 36.49 9.02
N ILE A 72 11.73 37.19 8.12
CA ILE A 72 12.35 37.86 6.95
C ILE A 72 13.29 38.98 7.41
N LEU A 73 12.93 39.72 8.46
CA LEU A 73 13.76 40.77 9.05
C LEU A 73 14.90 40.21 9.92
N GLY A 74 15.05 38.89 10.05
CA GLY A 74 16.07 38.25 10.90
C GLY A 74 15.85 38.46 12.40
N GLN A 75 14.68 38.95 12.82
CA GLN A 75 14.32 39.19 14.22
C GLN A 75 13.95 37.90 14.95
N GLU A 76 13.41 36.90 14.23
CA GLU A 76 13.11 35.58 14.77
C GLU A 76 13.76 34.50 13.89
N PRO A 77 14.44 33.49 14.48
CA PRO A 77 15.23 32.51 13.71
C PRO A 77 14.39 31.41 13.05
N LEU A 78 13.15 31.20 13.49
CA LEU A 78 12.30 30.07 13.07
C LEU A 78 10.89 30.54 12.73
N LEU A 79 10.31 29.99 11.67
CA LEU A 79 8.91 30.24 11.31
C LEU A 79 7.96 29.48 12.25
N MET A 80 7.07 30.19 12.91
CA MET A 80 5.96 29.63 13.67
C MET A 80 4.76 29.43 12.76
N LEU A 81 4.11 28.27 12.87
CA LEU A 81 2.91 27.92 12.12
C LEU A 81 1.68 28.05 13.02
N ASN A 82 0.64 28.69 12.49
CA ASN A 82 -0.72 28.61 13.00
C ASN A 82 -1.45 27.45 12.31
N PHE A 83 -2.30 26.79 13.07
CA PHE A 83 -3.16 25.72 12.58
C PHE A 83 -4.60 26.21 12.66
N ILE A 84 -5.22 26.38 11.50
CA ILE A 84 -6.60 26.86 11.40
C ILE A 84 -7.48 25.64 11.16
N PHE A 85 -8.27 25.24 12.15
CA PHE A 85 -9.29 24.20 11.96
C PHE A 85 -10.51 24.83 11.29
N GLU A 86 -10.99 24.22 10.21
CA GLU A 86 -12.18 24.68 9.48
C GLU A 86 -13.28 23.60 9.60
N ASP A 87 -14.39 23.93 10.25
CA ASP A 87 -15.60 23.09 10.30
C ASP A 87 -16.80 23.89 9.78
N GLY A 88 -17.18 23.63 8.53
CA GLY A 88 -18.19 24.42 7.82
C GLY A 88 -17.77 25.89 7.70
N ASN A 89 -18.46 26.79 8.41
CA ASN A 89 -18.18 28.23 8.43
C ASN A 89 -17.30 28.66 9.61
N ASP A 90 -17.08 27.78 10.59
CA ASP A 90 -16.33 28.12 11.79
C ASP A 90 -14.84 27.87 11.57
N LYS A 91 -14.02 28.87 11.93
CA LYS A 91 -12.56 28.79 11.88
C LYS A 91 -11.99 29.08 13.25
N THR A 92 -11.13 28.20 13.74
CA THR A 92 -10.44 28.42 15.02
C THR A 92 -8.95 28.16 14.89
N VAL A 93 -8.15 29.02 15.53
CA VAL A 93 -6.70 28.86 15.60
C VAL A 93 -6.39 27.99 16.80
N VAL A 94 -5.75 26.85 16.55
CA VAL A 94 -5.41 25.87 17.58
C VAL A 94 -3.90 25.88 17.84
N SER A 95 -3.50 25.68 19.09
CA SER A 95 -2.09 25.48 19.42
C SER A 95 -1.59 24.16 18.84
N ARG A 96 -0.28 24.06 18.57
CA ARG A 96 0.33 22.82 18.08
C ARG A 96 0.06 21.63 19.01
N ASP A 97 0.15 21.86 20.31
CA ASP A 97 0.01 20.80 21.33
C ASP A 97 -1.44 20.34 21.49
N ASP A 98 -2.40 21.25 21.32
CA ASP A 98 -3.83 20.90 21.28
C ASP A 98 -4.18 20.17 19.98
N LEU A 99 -3.63 20.62 18.84
CA LEU A 99 -3.82 19.96 17.55
C LEU A 99 -3.32 18.51 17.61
N ILE A 100 -2.06 18.28 17.98
CA ILE A 100 -1.47 16.94 18.05
C ILE A 100 -2.27 16.00 18.96
N ARG A 101 -2.89 16.52 20.03
CA ARG A 101 -3.76 15.72 20.90
C ARG A 101 -5.06 15.28 20.22
N GLY A 102 -5.65 16.13 19.37
CA GLY A 102 -6.90 15.86 18.65
C GLY A 102 -6.75 15.07 17.35
N LEU A 103 -5.56 15.05 16.73
CA LEU A 103 -5.34 14.37 15.46
C LEU A 103 -5.40 12.84 15.56
N SER A 104 -6.06 12.22 14.58
CA SER A 104 -5.97 10.79 14.30
C SER A 104 -4.54 10.38 13.92
N GLN A 105 -4.27 9.07 13.88
CA GLN A 105 -2.95 8.56 13.50
C GLN A 105 -2.55 8.92 12.06
N GLY A 106 -3.52 8.94 11.13
CA GLY A 106 -3.27 9.34 9.74
C GLY A 106 -2.91 10.82 9.61
N GLU A 107 -3.59 11.69 10.36
CA GLU A 107 -3.33 13.14 10.33
C GLU A 107 -2.02 13.51 11.02
N LYS A 108 -1.65 12.83 12.12
CA LYS A 108 -0.32 12.97 12.74
C LYS A 108 0.80 12.66 11.77
N LYS A 109 0.60 11.66 10.91
CA LYS A 109 1.57 11.30 9.86
C LYS A 109 1.61 12.31 8.72
N ALA A 110 0.46 12.84 8.30
CA ALA A 110 0.43 13.95 7.34
C ALA A 110 1.18 15.19 7.89
N PHE A 111 1.03 15.48 9.18
CA PHE A 111 1.79 16.52 9.85
C PHE A 111 3.30 16.26 9.89
N TYR A 112 3.74 15.00 10.02
CA TYR A 112 5.16 14.64 9.91
C TYR A 112 5.70 14.90 8.48
N VAL A 113 4.91 14.57 7.45
CA VAL A 113 5.29 14.79 6.04
C VAL A 113 5.51 16.28 5.74
N LEU A 114 4.78 17.19 6.38
CA LEU A 114 5.02 18.63 6.26
C LEU A 114 6.46 19.01 6.59
N ASN A 115 7.01 18.51 7.70
CA ASN A 115 8.38 18.82 8.11
C ASN A 115 9.39 18.32 7.06
N ILE A 116 9.14 17.13 6.50
CA ILE A 116 9.96 16.56 5.43
C ILE A 116 9.90 17.45 4.18
N ILE A 117 8.71 17.93 3.79
CA ILE A 117 8.55 18.83 2.63
C ILE A 117 9.37 20.11 2.82
N PHE A 118 9.32 20.72 4.00
CA PHE A 118 10.14 21.91 4.27
C PHE A 118 11.64 21.62 4.17
N GLU A 119 12.09 20.48 4.70
CA GLU A 119 13.50 20.07 4.62
C GLU A 119 13.96 19.83 3.19
N ILE A 120 13.09 19.27 2.35
CA ILE A 120 13.36 19.02 0.93
C ILE A 120 13.46 20.36 0.18
N GLU A 121 12.50 21.25 0.37
CA GLU A 121 12.47 22.55 -0.32
C GLU A 121 13.67 23.44 0.09
N ALA A 122 14.10 23.36 1.35
CA ALA A 122 15.32 24.04 1.81
C ALA A 122 16.57 23.49 1.10
N ARG A 123 16.75 22.16 1.08
CA ARG A 123 17.87 21.51 0.38
C ARG A 123 17.87 21.78 -1.13
N LYS A 124 16.69 21.88 -1.73
CA LYS A 124 16.52 22.17 -3.16
C LYS A 124 17.02 23.57 -3.50
N ARG A 125 16.81 24.56 -2.64
CA ARG A 125 17.37 25.91 -2.83
C ARG A 125 18.89 25.93 -2.62
N GLU A 126 19.39 25.17 -1.66
CA GLU A 126 20.82 25.07 -1.38
C GLU A 126 21.58 24.25 -2.46
N GLU A 127 20.87 23.66 -3.42
CA GLU A 127 21.41 22.70 -4.40
C GLU A 127 22.25 21.61 -3.75
N LYS A 128 21.83 21.22 -2.53
CA LYS A 128 22.59 20.32 -1.68
C LYS A 128 22.36 18.89 -2.12
N GLU A 129 23.42 18.25 -2.60
CA GLU A 129 23.39 16.82 -2.92
C GLU A 129 22.92 16.00 -1.71
N THR A 130 21.85 15.23 -1.89
CA THR A 130 21.15 14.57 -0.78
C THR A 130 20.65 13.19 -1.19
N LEU A 131 20.91 12.20 -0.33
CA LEU A 131 20.29 10.87 -0.38
C LEU A 131 19.13 10.80 0.62
N PHE A 132 17.93 10.52 0.12
CA PHE A 132 16.73 10.26 0.91
C PHE A 132 16.55 8.75 1.09
N VAL A 133 16.47 8.30 2.34
CA VAL A 133 16.08 6.92 2.67
C VAL A 133 14.67 6.97 3.26
N ILE A 134 13.73 6.37 2.54
CA ILE A 134 12.31 6.45 2.83
C ILE A 134 11.86 5.05 3.26
N ASP A 135 11.57 4.90 4.54
CA ASP A 135 11.16 3.62 5.11
C ASP A 135 9.65 3.60 5.39
N ASP A 136 8.96 2.81 4.58
CA ASP A 136 7.57 2.40 4.73
C ASP A 136 6.56 3.50 5.04
N ILE A 137 6.65 4.57 4.27
CA ILE A 137 5.72 5.70 4.35
C ILE A 137 4.28 5.29 4.04
N ALA A 138 4.04 4.33 3.14
CA ALA A 138 2.73 4.17 2.50
C ALA A 138 1.66 3.50 3.36
N ASP A 139 2.04 2.64 4.30
CA ASP A 139 1.10 1.73 4.97
C ASP A 139 0.14 2.45 5.96
N SER A 140 0.34 3.75 6.10
CA SER A 140 -0.26 4.54 7.16
C SER A 140 -1.03 5.77 6.68
N PHE A 141 -1.08 6.01 5.37
CA PHE A 141 -1.81 7.12 4.79
C PHE A 141 -3.14 6.64 4.23
N ASP A 142 -4.20 7.40 4.52
CA ASP A 142 -5.47 7.25 3.83
C ASP A 142 -5.26 7.37 2.31
N TYR A 143 -6.09 6.67 1.53
CA TYR A 143 -6.05 6.66 0.06
C TYR A 143 -5.95 8.06 -0.57
N LYS A 144 -6.57 9.08 0.04
CA LYS A 144 -6.51 10.48 -0.41
C LYS A 144 -5.09 11.06 -0.31
N ASN A 145 -4.34 10.75 0.75
CA ASN A 145 -3.00 11.28 0.99
C ASN A 145 -1.88 10.44 0.35
N LYS A 146 -2.14 9.17 -0.01
CA LYS A 146 -1.19 8.30 -0.74
C LYS A 146 -0.72 8.93 -2.07
N TYR A 147 -1.63 9.56 -2.82
CA TYR A 147 -1.29 10.23 -4.08
C TYR A 147 -0.45 11.49 -3.91
N ALA A 148 -0.72 12.29 -2.87
CA ALA A 148 0.06 13.48 -2.58
C ALA A 148 1.54 13.11 -2.38
N ILE A 149 1.80 12.06 -1.60
CA ILE A 149 3.15 11.58 -1.33
C ILE A 149 3.84 11.07 -2.59
N ILE A 150 3.14 10.30 -3.43
CA ILE A 150 3.70 9.82 -4.71
C ILE A 150 4.17 10.98 -5.59
N GLU A 151 3.38 12.05 -5.70
CA GLU A 151 3.77 13.25 -6.46
C GLU A 151 4.97 13.96 -5.83
N TYR A 152 5.08 14.02 -4.50
CA TYR A 152 6.28 14.55 -3.83
C TYR A 152 7.53 13.72 -4.12
N LEU A 153 7.46 12.39 -4.01
CA LEU A 153 8.59 11.52 -4.32
C LEU A 153 9.03 11.62 -5.78
N LYS A 154 8.06 11.80 -6.68
CA LYS A 154 8.33 12.07 -8.08
C LYS A 154 9.08 13.40 -8.26
N GLU A 155 8.65 14.48 -7.64
CA GLU A 155 9.37 15.77 -7.67
C GLU A 155 10.81 15.67 -7.14
N ILE A 156 11.02 14.88 -6.09
CA ILE A 156 12.37 14.59 -5.58
C ILE A 156 13.18 13.86 -6.65
N SER A 157 12.58 12.88 -7.35
CA SER A 157 13.27 12.06 -8.36
C SER A 157 13.67 12.82 -9.62
N GLU A 158 12.97 13.92 -9.91
CA GLU A 158 13.25 14.80 -11.05
C GLU A 158 14.34 15.84 -10.74
N THR A 159 14.77 15.94 -9.47
CA THR A 159 15.80 16.88 -9.04
C THR A 159 17.20 16.24 -9.20
N PRO A 160 18.12 16.80 -10.04
CA PRO A 160 19.35 16.10 -10.46
C PRO A 160 20.32 15.67 -9.35
N TYR A 161 20.36 16.41 -8.24
CA TYR A 161 21.26 16.16 -7.10
C TYR A 161 20.56 15.46 -5.93
N PHE A 162 19.33 14.96 -6.15
CA PHE A 162 18.60 14.17 -5.16
C PHE A 162 18.56 12.69 -5.55
N TYR A 163 18.87 11.84 -4.58
CA TYR A 163 18.85 10.38 -4.71
C TYR A 163 17.85 9.78 -3.73
N GLN A 164 17.21 8.67 -4.08
CA GLN A 164 16.18 8.06 -3.27
C GLN A 164 16.38 6.54 -3.15
N ILE A 165 16.25 6.03 -1.92
CA ILE A 165 16.05 4.62 -1.61
C ILE A 165 14.70 4.51 -0.92
N ILE A 166 13.76 3.79 -1.54
CA ILE A 166 12.40 3.62 -1.02
C ILE A 166 12.23 2.17 -0.59
N LEU A 167 11.98 1.95 0.69
CA LEU A 167 11.66 0.66 1.29
C LEU A 167 10.16 0.66 1.61
N THR A 168 9.47 -0.42 1.23
CA THR A 168 8.05 -0.57 1.52
C THR A 168 7.69 -2.04 1.49
N HIS A 169 6.74 -2.44 2.34
CA HIS A 169 6.11 -3.75 2.24
C HIS A 169 4.78 -3.69 1.47
N ASN A 170 4.23 -2.50 1.22
CA ASN A 170 2.98 -2.31 0.50
C ASN A 170 3.17 -2.51 -1.01
N PHE A 171 2.68 -3.63 -1.54
CA PHE A 171 2.92 -4.02 -2.92
C PHE A 171 2.25 -3.08 -3.93
N ASP A 172 1.05 -2.58 -3.62
CA ASP A 172 0.35 -1.62 -4.48
C ASP A 172 1.07 -0.26 -4.53
N PHE A 173 1.64 0.21 -3.43
CA PHE A 173 2.49 1.41 -3.43
C PHE A 173 3.73 1.18 -4.29
N PHE A 174 4.42 0.04 -4.12
CA PHE A 174 5.59 -0.34 -4.91
C PHE A 174 5.30 -0.35 -6.42
N ARG A 175 4.18 -0.92 -6.84
CA ARG A 175 3.74 -0.92 -8.24
C ARG A 175 3.40 0.48 -8.74
N THR A 176 2.73 1.28 -7.89
CA THR A 176 2.35 2.63 -8.25
C THR A 176 3.58 3.51 -8.50
N ILE A 177 4.59 3.49 -7.63
CA ILE A 177 5.82 4.27 -7.85
C ILE A 177 6.60 3.78 -9.09
N ASN A 178 6.64 2.47 -9.36
CA ASN A 178 7.26 1.91 -10.57
C ASN A 178 6.59 2.41 -11.86
N SER A 179 5.26 2.44 -11.87
CA SER A 179 4.52 2.93 -13.04
C SER A 179 4.65 4.44 -13.26
N ARG A 180 4.96 5.21 -12.21
CA ARG A 180 4.95 6.68 -12.24
C ARG A 180 6.32 7.28 -12.51
N PHE A 181 7.37 6.85 -11.81
CA PHE A 181 8.68 7.50 -11.89
C PHE A 181 9.89 6.59 -11.63
N VAL A 182 9.73 5.42 -11.00
CA VAL A 182 10.84 4.49 -10.74
C VAL A 182 10.98 3.47 -11.87
N LYS A 183 12.18 3.36 -12.48
CA LYS A 183 12.40 2.37 -13.55
C LYS A 183 12.35 0.95 -13.01
N TYR A 184 11.85 0.00 -13.82
CA TYR A 184 11.77 -1.42 -13.44
C TYR A 184 13.14 -1.98 -13.05
N SER A 185 14.21 -1.63 -13.75
CA SER A 185 15.59 -2.06 -13.43
C SER A 185 16.11 -1.58 -12.06
N GLN A 186 15.36 -0.73 -11.37
CA GLN A 186 15.66 -0.23 -10.02
C GLN A 186 14.68 -0.77 -8.97
N CYS A 187 13.78 -1.68 -9.35
CA CYS A 187 12.83 -2.31 -8.47
C CYS A 187 13.37 -3.67 -8.02
N TYR A 188 13.59 -3.82 -6.72
CA TYR A 188 14.09 -5.05 -6.11
C TYR A 188 13.13 -5.52 -5.01
N MET A 189 13.07 -6.82 -4.80
CA MET A 189 12.38 -7.45 -3.68
C MET A 189 13.41 -8.11 -2.77
N ALA A 190 13.21 -7.95 -1.47
CA ALA A 190 14.05 -8.54 -0.43
C ALA A 190 13.49 -9.89 0.02
N TYR A 191 14.37 -10.89 0.09
CA TYR A 191 14.08 -12.22 0.62
C TYR A 191 14.99 -12.49 1.78
N LYS A 192 14.44 -13.01 2.87
CA LYS A 192 15.21 -13.54 3.97
C LYS A 192 15.09 -15.05 3.92
N SER A 193 16.19 -15.72 3.61
CA SER A 193 16.32 -17.16 3.83
C SER A 193 16.83 -17.41 5.26
N SER A 194 16.96 -18.68 5.66
CA SER A 194 17.53 -19.05 6.95
C SER A 194 18.97 -18.54 7.17
N ASN A 195 19.72 -18.27 6.08
CA ASN A 195 21.15 -17.93 6.15
C ASN A 195 21.51 -16.57 5.57
N GLU A 196 20.68 -15.96 4.72
CA GLU A 196 21.01 -14.70 4.04
C GLU A 196 19.80 -13.84 3.69
N THR A 197 20.04 -12.52 3.54
CA THR A 197 19.07 -11.60 2.95
C THR A 197 19.50 -11.26 1.53
N ILE A 198 18.67 -11.61 0.54
CA ILE A 198 18.96 -11.43 -0.89
C ILE A 198 18.03 -10.39 -1.47
N LEU A 199 18.58 -9.45 -2.24
CA LEU A 199 17.81 -8.55 -3.09
C LEU A 199 17.79 -9.11 -4.51
N LYS A 200 16.61 -9.44 -5.03
CA LYS A 200 16.43 -9.89 -6.41
C LYS A 200 15.60 -8.87 -7.18
N GLN A 201 15.86 -8.76 -8.48
CA GLN A 201 15.04 -7.97 -9.39
C GLN A 201 13.56 -8.33 -9.18
N ALA A 202 12.72 -7.32 -8.97
CA ALA A 202 11.33 -7.52 -8.63
C ALA A 202 10.61 -8.25 -9.78
N HIS A 203 9.87 -9.31 -9.45
CA HIS A 203 9.07 -10.08 -10.42
C HIS A 203 7.58 -9.77 -10.21
N GLY A 204 6.76 -9.96 -11.25
CA GLY A 204 5.29 -9.86 -11.20
C GLY A 204 4.68 -8.54 -10.72
N ILE A 205 5.43 -7.44 -10.76
CA ILE A 205 4.95 -6.09 -10.41
C ILE A 205 4.16 -5.42 -11.55
N LYS A 206 4.28 -5.95 -12.76
CA LYS A 206 3.47 -5.57 -13.92
C LYS A 206 2.57 -6.75 -14.26
N ASN A 207 1.29 -6.46 -14.48
CA ASN A 207 0.17 -7.38 -14.71
C ASN A 207 0.60 -8.84 -15.02
N VAL A 208 0.78 -9.65 -13.96
CA VAL A 208 1.36 -11.01 -14.07
C VAL A 208 0.55 -11.89 -15.02
N PHE A 209 -0.77 -11.72 -15.01
CA PHE A 209 -1.62 -12.48 -15.91
C PHE A 209 -1.33 -12.14 -17.38
N VAL A 210 -1.29 -10.86 -17.75
CA VAL A 210 -1.09 -10.45 -19.15
C VAL A 210 0.34 -10.69 -19.63
N GLU A 211 1.32 -10.40 -18.79
CA GLU A 211 2.75 -10.44 -19.15
C GLU A 211 3.36 -11.84 -19.04
N ASP A 212 2.77 -12.74 -18.24
CA ASP A 212 3.37 -14.05 -17.97
C ASP A 212 2.38 -15.23 -18.10
N TRP A 213 1.26 -15.24 -17.38
CA TRP A 213 0.42 -16.45 -17.35
C TRP A 213 -0.37 -16.67 -18.64
N LYS A 214 -0.96 -15.62 -19.21
CA LYS A 214 -1.73 -15.64 -20.45
C LYS A 214 -0.89 -16.12 -21.65
N PRO A 215 0.31 -15.57 -21.96
CA PRO A 215 1.12 -16.04 -23.08
C PRO A 215 1.62 -17.49 -22.89
N ASN A 216 1.79 -17.93 -21.65
CA ASN A 216 2.31 -19.26 -21.33
C ASN A 216 1.24 -20.27 -20.91
N PHE A 217 -0.04 -19.96 -21.09
CA PHE A 217 -1.15 -20.82 -20.64
C PHE A 217 -1.11 -22.22 -21.26
N PHE A 218 -0.71 -22.32 -22.53
CA PHE A 218 -0.66 -23.59 -23.26
C PHE A 218 0.64 -24.36 -23.02
N SER A 219 1.76 -23.65 -22.81
CA SER A 219 3.10 -24.25 -22.65
C SER A 219 3.45 -24.64 -21.21
N ASP A 220 2.85 -23.99 -20.21
CA ASP A 220 3.20 -24.14 -18.81
C ASP A 220 1.98 -24.55 -17.96
N GLN A 221 2.05 -25.78 -17.41
CA GLN A 221 0.98 -26.36 -16.58
C GLN A 221 0.69 -25.54 -15.32
N ARG A 222 1.74 -24.95 -14.72
CA ARG A 222 1.62 -24.19 -13.48
C ARG A 222 0.90 -22.87 -13.72
N LYS A 223 1.30 -22.15 -14.77
CA LYS A 223 0.65 -20.89 -15.18
C LYS A 223 -0.79 -21.12 -15.62
N ARG A 224 -1.07 -22.27 -16.24
CA ARG A 224 -2.43 -22.70 -16.57
C ARG A 224 -3.31 -22.85 -15.33
N ILE A 225 -2.84 -23.55 -14.30
CA ILE A 225 -3.57 -23.71 -13.04
C ILE A 225 -3.72 -22.36 -12.33
N ALA A 226 -2.66 -21.57 -12.26
CA ALA A 226 -2.68 -20.24 -11.64
C ALA A 226 -3.67 -19.27 -12.32
N SER A 227 -4.02 -19.52 -13.58
CA SER A 227 -5.01 -18.73 -14.32
C SER A 227 -6.47 -19.05 -13.96
N ILE A 228 -6.76 -20.20 -13.34
CA ILE A 228 -8.14 -20.64 -13.04
C ILE A 228 -8.92 -19.61 -12.20
N PRO A 229 -8.40 -19.08 -11.08
CA PRO A 229 -9.12 -18.08 -10.29
C PRO A 229 -9.42 -16.80 -11.08
N PHE A 230 -8.44 -16.33 -11.86
CA PHE A 230 -8.60 -15.13 -12.67
C PHE A 230 -9.69 -15.29 -13.73
N MET A 231 -9.65 -16.40 -14.49
CA MET A 231 -10.69 -16.74 -15.48
C MET A 231 -12.07 -16.82 -14.83
N ARG A 232 -12.17 -17.46 -13.65
CA ARG A 232 -13.42 -17.59 -12.90
C ARG A 232 -14.01 -16.23 -12.52
N ASN A 233 -13.18 -15.30 -12.05
CA ASN A 233 -13.65 -13.94 -11.75
C ASN A 233 -14.04 -13.15 -13.00
N MET A 234 -13.31 -13.29 -14.11
CA MET A 234 -13.68 -12.64 -15.36
C MET A 234 -15.08 -13.07 -15.80
N ILE A 235 -15.40 -14.35 -15.70
CA ILE A 235 -16.74 -14.86 -15.99
C ILE A 235 -17.76 -14.32 -14.98
N GLU A 236 -17.42 -14.27 -13.69
CA GLU A 236 -18.30 -13.69 -12.67
C GLU A 236 -18.70 -12.25 -13.00
N TYR A 237 -17.75 -11.41 -13.42
CA TYR A 237 -18.00 -10.01 -13.73
C TYR A 237 -18.68 -9.79 -15.08
N THR A 238 -18.49 -10.68 -16.05
CA THR A 238 -19.02 -10.51 -17.41
C THR A 238 -20.34 -11.24 -17.64
N LYS A 239 -20.53 -12.39 -17.02
CA LYS A 239 -21.69 -13.30 -17.24
C LYS A 239 -22.42 -13.67 -15.94
N GLY A 240 -21.81 -13.46 -14.78
CA GLY A 240 -22.41 -13.77 -13.48
C GLY A 240 -22.17 -15.20 -12.99
N LYS A 241 -22.59 -15.46 -11.75
CA LYS A 241 -22.36 -16.75 -11.04
C LYS A 241 -23.19 -17.92 -11.58
N GLY A 242 -24.18 -17.65 -12.41
CA GLY A 242 -25.07 -18.65 -13.01
C GLY A 242 -24.47 -19.37 -14.22
N ASP A 243 -23.39 -18.83 -14.79
CA ASP A 243 -22.72 -19.36 -15.98
C ASP A 243 -22.08 -20.74 -15.73
N ASP A 244 -22.16 -21.65 -16.70
CA ASP A 244 -21.66 -23.02 -16.53
C ASP A 244 -20.13 -23.10 -16.53
N ASP A 245 -19.46 -22.21 -17.28
CA ASP A 245 -18.01 -22.11 -17.25
C ASP A 245 -17.56 -21.57 -15.86
N TYR A 246 -18.31 -20.64 -15.25
CA TYR A 246 -18.07 -20.21 -13.86
C TYR A 246 -18.19 -21.36 -12.85
N LYS A 247 -19.24 -22.19 -12.95
CA LYS A 247 -19.45 -23.36 -12.08
C LYS A 247 -18.35 -24.40 -12.25
N LYS A 248 -17.93 -24.68 -13.50
CA LYS A 248 -16.80 -25.58 -13.78
C LYS A 248 -15.51 -25.10 -13.15
N LEU A 249 -15.13 -23.83 -13.36
CA LEU A 249 -13.92 -23.28 -12.75
C LEU A 249 -14.01 -23.24 -11.21
N THR A 250 -15.19 -22.98 -10.65
CA THR A 250 -15.40 -23.04 -9.20
C THR A 250 -15.20 -24.46 -8.65
N THR A 251 -15.55 -25.49 -9.43
CA THR A 251 -15.33 -26.91 -9.10
C THR A 251 -13.85 -27.34 -9.19
N LEU A 252 -13.03 -26.56 -9.89
CA LEU A 252 -11.57 -26.73 -9.88
C LEU A 252 -10.91 -26.05 -8.67
N LEU A 253 -11.62 -25.16 -7.98
CA LEU A 253 -11.15 -24.43 -6.80
C LEU A 253 -11.67 -24.99 -5.47
N HIS A 254 -12.68 -25.86 -5.54
CA HIS A 254 -13.29 -26.58 -4.42
C HIS A 254 -13.56 -28.03 -4.80
N PHE A 255 -13.26 -28.97 -3.90
CA PHE A 255 -13.46 -30.39 -4.15
C PHE A 255 -14.96 -30.71 -4.16
N ARG A 256 -15.46 -31.19 -5.30
CA ARG A 256 -16.82 -31.68 -5.51
C ARG A 256 -16.79 -33.02 -6.24
N LYS A 257 -17.94 -33.69 -6.34
CA LYS A 257 -18.07 -34.99 -7.02
C LYS A 257 -17.62 -34.93 -8.49
N GLU A 258 -17.75 -33.77 -9.13
CA GLU A 258 -17.42 -33.54 -10.53
C GLU A 258 -15.93 -33.20 -10.73
N THR A 259 -15.19 -32.80 -9.69
CA THR A 259 -13.78 -32.41 -9.78
C THR A 259 -12.88 -33.46 -10.46
N PRO A 260 -13.03 -34.78 -10.20
CA PRO A 260 -12.23 -35.82 -10.88
C PRO A 260 -12.53 -35.98 -12.38
N ASN A 261 -13.60 -35.37 -12.91
CA ASN A 261 -14.01 -35.54 -14.31
C ASN A 261 -13.60 -34.37 -15.21
N ILE A 262 -13.08 -33.27 -14.65
CA ILE A 262 -12.70 -32.08 -15.42
C ILE A 262 -11.28 -32.26 -15.96
N ASN A 263 -11.14 -32.19 -17.28
CA ASN A 263 -9.87 -32.41 -17.98
C ASN A 263 -9.28 -31.11 -18.57
N GLU A 264 -8.07 -31.20 -19.13
CA GLU A 264 -7.41 -30.09 -19.81
C GLU A 264 -8.24 -29.48 -20.94
N LYS A 265 -9.00 -30.29 -21.68
CA LYS A 265 -9.86 -29.80 -22.78
C LYS A 265 -10.98 -28.90 -22.30
N ASP A 266 -11.58 -29.18 -21.15
CA ASP A 266 -12.58 -28.30 -20.53
C ASP A 266 -11.97 -26.91 -20.25
N LEU A 267 -10.77 -26.88 -19.67
CA LEU A 267 -10.09 -25.64 -19.31
C LEU A 267 -9.63 -24.86 -20.56
N GLU A 268 -9.10 -25.55 -21.57
CA GLU A 268 -8.78 -24.99 -22.90
C GLU A 268 -10.02 -24.35 -23.55
N THR A 269 -11.16 -25.04 -23.50
CA THR A 269 -12.40 -24.54 -24.09
C THR A 269 -12.85 -23.25 -23.42
N ILE A 270 -12.80 -23.19 -22.09
CA ILE A 270 -13.15 -21.98 -21.33
C ILE A 270 -12.17 -20.84 -21.64
N TYR A 271 -10.87 -21.14 -21.73
CA TYR A 271 -9.85 -20.16 -22.08
C TYR A 271 -10.08 -19.55 -23.47
N LYS A 272 -10.31 -20.39 -24.49
CA LYS A 272 -10.56 -19.94 -25.87
C LYS A 272 -11.82 -19.09 -25.98
N LYS A 273 -12.88 -19.43 -25.23
CA LYS A 273 -14.10 -18.60 -25.15
C LYS A 273 -13.85 -17.22 -24.55
N LEU A 274 -12.96 -17.12 -23.57
CA LEU A 274 -12.66 -15.86 -22.87
C LEU A 274 -11.70 -14.94 -23.63
N PHE A 275 -10.66 -15.51 -24.24
CA PHE A 275 -9.53 -14.74 -24.77
C PHE A 275 -9.26 -14.93 -26.27
N GLY A 276 -10.03 -15.78 -26.94
CA GLY A 276 -9.77 -16.18 -28.33
C GLY A 276 -8.70 -17.28 -28.45
N ASP A 277 -8.46 -17.73 -29.68
CA ASP A 277 -7.54 -18.84 -29.97
C ASP A 277 -6.12 -18.31 -30.18
N ASN A 278 -5.16 -18.75 -29.35
CA ASN A 278 -3.78 -18.23 -29.36
C ASN A 278 -2.71 -19.27 -28.98
N GLY A 279 -2.95 -20.58 -29.13
CA GLY A 279 -1.94 -21.57 -28.73
C GLY A 279 -2.11 -22.98 -29.29
N GLU A 280 -1.07 -23.79 -29.11
CA GLU A 280 -1.05 -25.20 -29.47
C GLU A 280 -2.01 -26.02 -28.59
N GLN A 281 -2.54 -27.10 -29.17
CA GLN A 281 -3.47 -27.99 -28.51
C GLN A 281 -2.77 -28.76 -27.39
N ILE A 282 -3.35 -28.72 -26.18
CA ILE A 282 -2.81 -29.42 -25.01
C ILE A 282 -3.28 -30.87 -24.95
N ASN A 283 -2.69 -31.68 -24.06
CA ASN A 283 -3.09 -33.07 -23.88
C ASN A 283 -4.51 -33.17 -23.29
N GLN A 284 -5.49 -33.34 -24.18
CA GLN A 284 -6.90 -33.14 -23.88
C GLN A 284 -7.49 -34.06 -22.80
N ASN A 285 -6.83 -35.17 -22.46
CA ASN A 285 -7.39 -36.22 -21.61
C ASN A 285 -6.88 -36.22 -20.17
N ARG A 286 -5.87 -35.41 -19.81
CA ARG A 286 -5.38 -35.39 -18.43
C ARG A 286 -6.35 -34.65 -17.52
N ILE A 287 -6.53 -35.16 -16.31
CA ILE A 287 -7.40 -34.58 -15.29
C ILE A 287 -6.68 -33.40 -14.62
N ILE A 288 -7.35 -32.25 -14.51
CA ILE A 288 -6.74 -31.04 -13.94
C ILE A 288 -6.31 -31.24 -12.48
N LYS A 289 -7.09 -31.99 -11.70
CA LYS A 289 -6.77 -32.33 -10.31
C LYS A 289 -5.41 -33.04 -10.18
N ASP A 290 -5.13 -33.97 -11.09
CA ASP A 290 -3.88 -34.74 -11.05
C ASP A 290 -2.69 -33.86 -11.42
N ILE A 291 -2.85 -33.00 -12.44
CA ILE A 291 -1.84 -32.00 -12.81
C ILE A 291 -1.60 -31.03 -11.64
N LEU A 292 -2.65 -30.59 -10.94
CA LEU A 292 -2.54 -29.74 -9.76
C LEU A 292 -1.69 -30.39 -8.67
N TYR A 293 -1.91 -31.67 -8.37
CA TYR A 293 -1.15 -32.38 -7.34
C TYR A 293 0.30 -32.67 -7.79
N GLU A 294 0.53 -32.93 -9.07
CA GLU A 294 1.90 -33.05 -9.61
C GLU A 294 2.65 -31.72 -9.54
N GLU A 295 2.03 -30.61 -9.93
CA GLU A 295 2.64 -29.28 -9.85
C GLU A 295 2.85 -28.84 -8.41
N MET A 296 1.94 -29.17 -7.49
CA MET A 296 2.12 -28.98 -6.05
C MET A 296 3.39 -29.69 -5.56
N ASP A 297 3.60 -30.96 -5.93
CA ASP A 297 4.80 -31.72 -5.54
C ASP A 297 6.10 -31.17 -6.15
N LYS A 298 6.03 -30.56 -7.34
CA LYS A 298 7.17 -29.82 -7.93
C LYS A 298 7.45 -28.54 -7.14
N CYS A 299 6.41 -27.75 -6.84
CA CYS A 299 6.53 -26.50 -6.08
C CYS A 299 7.15 -26.70 -4.69
N LEU A 300 6.84 -27.82 -4.02
CA LEU A 300 7.44 -28.17 -2.72
C LEU A 300 8.96 -28.36 -2.77
N LYS A 301 9.52 -28.76 -3.92
CA LYS A 301 10.96 -29.04 -4.10
C LYS A 301 11.76 -27.83 -4.60
N GLU A 302 11.07 -26.80 -5.07
CA GLU A 302 11.75 -25.61 -5.61
C GLU A 302 12.36 -24.76 -4.49
N PRO A 303 13.50 -24.11 -4.74
CA PRO A 303 14.11 -23.20 -3.78
C PRO A 303 13.18 -22.01 -3.50
N GLU A 304 13.38 -21.37 -2.35
CA GLU A 304 12.64 -20.16 -1.99
C GLU A 304 12.86 -19.05 -3.04
N GLY A 305 11.77 -18.39 -3.43
CA GLY A 305 11.81 -17.36 -4.45
C GLY A 305 10.47 -16.67 -4.71
N ILE A 306 10.50 -15.75 -5.68
CA ILE A 306 9.34 -14.95 -6.12
C ILE A 306 8.51 -15.74 -7.13
N ASN A 307 7.83 -16.80 -6.69
CA ASN A 307 7.03 -17.62 -7.60
C ASN A 307 5.55 -17.47 -7.24
N PHE A 308 4.87 -16.51 -7.87
CA PHE A 308 3.48 -16.19 -7.56
C PHE A 308 2.54 -17.33 -7.93
N GLU A 309 2.79 -17.93 -9.09
CA GLU A 309 2.11 -19.11 -9.57
C GLU A 309 2.28 -20.30 -8.62
N ASN A 310 3.45 -20.47 -7.98
CA ASN A 310 3.66 -21.53 -6.98
C ASN A 310 2.73 -21.32 -5.78
N LYS A 311 2.67 -20.10 -5.25
CA LYS A 311 1.82 -19.80 -4.09
C LYS A 311 0.34 -20.05 -4.40
N ILE A 312 -0.10 -19.72 -5.62
CA ILE A 312 -1.47 -19.98 -6.07
C ILE A 312 -1.72 -21.48 -6.21
N VAL A 313 -0.83 -22.22 -6.89
CA VAL A 313 -0.93 -23.67 -7.05
C VAL A 313 -0.97 -24.37 -5.70
N LEU A 314 -0.06 -24.02 -4.79
CA LEU A 314 -0.04 -24.54 -3.42
C LEU A 314 -1.34 -24.20 -2.69
N SER A 315 -1.81 -22.94 -2.75
CA SER A 315 -3.05 -22.53 -2.09
C SER A 315 -4.27 -23.31 -2.59
N ILE A 316 -4.38 -23.54 -3.91
CA ILE A 316 -5.48 -24.32 -4.49
C ILE A 316 -5.35 -25.79 -4.03
N ALA A 317 -4.16 -26.37 -4.12
CA ALA A 317 -3.92 -27.77 -3.77
C ALA A 317 -4.17 -28.06 -2.28
N ILE A 318 -3.68 -27.19 -1.38
CA ILE A 318 -3.91 -27.27 0.07
C ILE A 318 -5.41 -27.29 0.36
N ARG A 319 -6.18 -26.36 -0.24
CA ARG A 319 -7.63 -26.28 -0.06
C ARG A 319 -8.32 -27.54 -0.55
N LEU A 320 -8.02 -27.99 -1.77
CA LEU A 320 -8.64 -29.20 -2.34
C LEU A 320 -8.35 -30.44 -1.49
N LYS A 321 -7.11 -30.62 -1.04
CA LYS A 321 -6.73 -31.73 -0.15
C LYS A 321 -7.44 -31.67 1.20
N ALA A 322 -7.53 -30.49 1.80
CA ALA A 322 -8.25 -30.29 3.06
C ALA A 322 -9.74 -30.62 2.91
N GLU A 323 -10.37 -30.17 1.83
CA GLU A 323 -11.77 -30.49 1.54
C GLU A 323 -11.99 -31.97 1.25
N GLU A 324 -11.11 -32.60 0.46
CA GLU A 324 -11.12 -34.05 0.17
C GLU A 324 -11.04 -34.86 1.48
N PHE A 325 -10.13 -34.49 2.39
CA PHE A 325 -10.02 -35.09 3.72
C PHE A 325 -11.31 -34.90 4.54
N MET A 326 -11.82 -33.67 4.66
CA MET A 326 -13.02 -33.37 5.46
C MET A 326 -14.24 -34.11 4.93
N ILE A 327 -14.48 -34.07 3.62
CA ILE A 327 -15.59 -34.77 2.96
C ILE A 327 -15.48 -36.29 3.19
N GLY A 328 -14.28 -36.85 3.02
CA GLY A 328 -14.03 -38.28 3.25
C GLY A 328 -14.25 -38.71 4.70
N LYS A 329 -13.93 -37.86 5.69
CA LYS A 329 -14.19 -38.17 7.11
C LYS A 329 -15.65 -37.96 7.50
N ILE A 330 -16.31 -36.91 7.01
CA ILE A 330 -17.73 -36.66 7.27
C ILE A 330 -18.59 -37.79 6.70
N ASN A 331 -18.21 -38.32 5.53
CA ASN A 331 -18.82 -39.47 4.85
C ASN A 331 -20.36 -39.38 4.73
N ASP A 332 -20.84 -38.17 4.45
CA ASP A 332 -22.26 -37.86 4.30
C ASP A 332 -22.43 -37.02 3.03
N ALA A 333 -22.81 -37.68 1.94
CA ALA A 333 -22.86 -37.08 0.61
C ALA A 333 -23.98 -36.03 0.48
N ASP A 334 -25.08 -36.19 1.21
CA ASP A 334 -26.24 -35.28 1.15
C ASP A 334 -25.91 -33.97 1.87
N VAL A 335 -25.29 -34.06 3.05
CA VAL A 335 -24.85 -32.89 3.81
C VAL A 335 -23.73 -32.14 3.10
N THR A 336 -22.74 -32.87 2.55
CA THR A 336 -21.59 -32.23 1.89
C THR A 336 -21.96 -31.61 0.54
N SER A 337 -22.84 -32.24 -0.24
CA SER A 337 -23.32 -31.68 -1.53
C SER A 337 -24.30 -30.52 -1.38
N GLY A 338 -25.01 -30.42 -0.24
CA GLY A 338 -25.90 -29.28 0.06
C GLY A 338 -25.18 -27.95 0.31
N ILE A 339 -23.85 -27.93 0.37
CA ILE A 339 -23.07 -26.72 0.62
C ILE A 339 -22.91 -25.88 -0.65
N SER A 340 -23.66 -24.77 -0.72
CA SER A 340 -23.70 -23.87 -1.88
C SER A 340 -22.80 -22.64 -1.79
N SER A 341 -22.22 -22.35 -0.62
CA SER A 341 -21.37 -21.17 -0.39
C SER A 341 -20.46 -21.35 0.83
N ASN A 342 -19.31 -20.68 0.85
CA ASN A 342 -18.32 -20.72 1.95
C ASN A 342 -17.92 -22.17 2.29
N GLN A 343 -17.55 -22.93 1.26
CA GLN A 343 -17.49 -24.39 1.32
C GLN A 343 -16.46 -24.88 2.34
N THR A 344 -15.23 -24.37 2.29
CA THR A 344 -14.14 -24.82 3.17
C THR A 344 -14.49 -24.53 4.63
N VAL A 345 -15.01 -23.33 4.91
CA VAL A 345 -15.42 -22.93 6.27
C VAL A 345 -16.58 -23.78 6.79
N LYS A 346 -17.60 -24.05 5.98
CA LYS A 346 -18.75 -24.88 6.40
C LYS A 346 -18.35 -26.34 6.61
N LEU A 347 -17.50 -26.89 5.72
CA LEU A 347 -16.94 -28.23 5.89
C LEU A 347 -16.14 -28.34 7.19
N TYR A 348 -15.33 -27.34 7.52
CA TYR A 348 -14.57 -27.32 8.77
C TYR A 348 -15.47 -27.26 10.00
N LYS A 349 -16.52 -26.44 10.00
CA LYS A 349 -17.49 -26.39 11.11
C LYS A 349 -18.13 -27.76 11.35
N LEU A 350 -18.62 -28.40 10.28
CA LEU A 350 -19.20 -29.74 10.36
C LEU A 350 -18.19 -30.79 10.83
N PHE A 351 -16.96 -30.73 10.32
CA PHE A 351 -15.89 -31.63 10.72
C PHE A 351 -15.56 -31.46 12.21
N ARG A 352 -15.38 -30.22 12.68
CA ARG A 352 -15.06 -29.89 14.08
C ARG A 352 -16.17 -30.33 15.02
N GLU A 353 -17.43 -30.14 14.65
CA GLU A 353 -18.59 -30.59 15.44
C GLU A 353 -18.63 -32.12 15.58
N LYS A 354 -18.38 -32.87 14.49
CA LYS A 354 -18.39 -34.34 14.48
C LYS A 354 -17.13 -34.98 15.07
N PHE A 355 -15.97 -34.32 15.00
CA PHE A 355 -14.65 -34.89 15.32
C PHE A 355 -13.84 -34.01 16.28
N GLN A 356 -14.44 -33.65 17.42
CA GLN A 356 -13.80 -32.80 18.44
C GLN A 356 -12.50 -33.38 19.02
N ASN A 357 -12.35 -34.70 19.01
CA ASN A 357 -11.18 -35.41 19.54
C ASN A 357 -9.94 -35.39 18.63
N LYS A 358 -10.03 -34.83 17.41
CA LYS A 358 -8.90 -34.74 16.47
C LYS A 358 -8.21 -33.38 16.54
N ALA A 359 -7.60 -33.06 17.68
CA ALA A 359 -6.99 -31.76 17.94
C ALA A 359 -6.00 -31.32 16.84
N GLN A 360 -5.08 -32.19 16.43
CA GLN A 360 -4.09 -31.89 15.39
C GLN A 360 -4.72 -31.61 14.02
N ALA A 361 -5.74 -32.37 13.62
CA ALA A 361 -6.43 -32.14 12.35
C ALA A 361 -7.21 -30.82 12.38
N ASN A 362 -7.84 -30.48 13.50
CA ASN A 362 -8.56 -29.22 13.66
C ASN A 362 -7.61 -28.02 13.56
N GLU A 363 -6.44 -28.09 14.20
CA GLU A 363 -5.42 -27.02 14.14
C GLU A 363 -4.91 -26.79 12.71
N ILE A 364 -4.60 -27.87 11.99
CA ILE A 364 -4.15 -27.78 10.59
C ILE A 364 -5.26 -27.18 9.71
N LEU A 365 -6.50 -27.65 9.84
CA LEU A 365 -7.64 -27.16 9.03
C LEU A 365 -7.99 -25.70 9.34
N GLU A 366 -7.83 -25.25 10.58
CA GLU A 366 -8.00 -23.84 10.96
C GLU A 366 -6.94 -22.96 10.28
N ARG A 367 -5.68 -23.41 10.24
CA ARG A 367 -4.61 -22.74 9.47
C ARG A 367 -4.92 -22.70 7.97
N VAL A 368 -5.49 -23.77 7.40
CA VAL A 368 -5.93 -23.78 5.99
C VAL A 368 -6.94 -22.67 5.70
N ILE A 369 -7.95 -22.49 6.56
CA ILE A 369 -8.96 -21.43 6.38
C ILE A 369 -8.34 -20.04 6.45
N LEU A 370 -7.42 -19.84 7.39
CA LEU A 370 -6.77 -18.55 7.57
C LEU A 370 -5.84 -18.20 6.39
N MET A 371 -5.08 -19.18 5.90
CA MET A 371 -4.01 -18.97 4.92
C MET A 371 -4.48 -19.13 3.47
N THR A 372 -5.58 -19.82 3.19
CA THR A 372 -6.05 -20.06 1.81
C THR A 372 -7.42 -19.44 1.57
N PRO A 373 -7.56 -18.10 1.60
CA PRO A 373 -8.86 -17.45 1.48
C PRO A 373 -9.59 -17.85 0.19
N GLU A 374 -10.88 -18.14 0.29
CA GLU A 374 -11.73 -18.63 -0.82
C GLU A 374 -11.90 -17.58 -1.94
N ASN A 375 -11.73 -16.30 -1.58
CA ASN A 375 -11.85 -15.18 -2.49
C ASN A 375 -10.46 -14.84 -3.07
N ILE A 376 -10.06 -15.50 -4.16
CA ILE A 376 -9.01 -14.98 -5.03
C ILE A 376 -9.73 -14.12 -6.06
N HIS A 377 -9.98 -12.83 -5.79
CA HIS A 377 -10.63 -11.92 -6.76
C HIS A 377 -9.62 -11.23 -7.69
N LEU A 378 -10.13 -10.59 -8.75
CA LEU A 378 -9.38 -10.13 -9.93
C LEU A 378 -8.47 -8.90 -9.74
N ASN A 379 -8.33 -8.38 -8.52
CA ASN A 379 -7.52 -7.18 -8.29
C ASN A 379 -6.19 -7.56 -7.61
N SER A 380 -5.12 -6.83 -7.96
CA SER A 380 -3.80 -6.97 -7.34
C SER A 380 -3.84 -6.89 -5.80
N PHE A 381 -4.78 -6.11 -5.29
CA PHE A 381 -5.09 -5.95 -3.86
C PHE A 381 -5.49 -7.27 -3.16
N MET A 382 -5.94 -8.29 -3.89
CA MET A 382 -6.45 -9.54 -3.33
C MET A 382 -5.52 -10.73 -3.46
N TYR A 383 -4.49 -10.62 -4.30
CA TYR A 383 -3.36 -11.52 -4.18
C TYR A 383 -2.48 -11.10 -2.99
N GLU A 384 -2.51 -9.84 -2.56
CA GLU A 384 -1.64 -9.28 -1.50
C GLU A 384 -1.51 -10.19 -0.26
N PRO A 385 -2.59 -10.75 0.35
CA PRO A 385 -2.43 -11.69 1.45
C PRO A 385 -1.66 -12.96 1.08
N ILE A 386 -1.86 -13.49 -0.14
CA ILE A 386 -1.11 -14.64 -0.67
C ILE A 386 0.32 -14.25 -1.08
N LEU A 387 0.51 -13.03 -1.57
CA LEU A 387 1.82 -12.48 -1.92
C LEU A 387 2.68 -12.29 -0.66
N ASP A 388 2.06 -11.81 0.42
CA ASP A 388 2.70 -11.48 1.70
C ASP A 388 2.97 -12.71 2.57
N MET A 389 2.24 -13.82 2.35
CA MET A 389 2.55 -15.08 3.00
C MET A 389 3.92 -15.60 2.58
N SER A 390 4.72 -16.09 3.53
CA SER A 390 5.98 -16.73 3.21
C SER A 390 5.75 -18.03 2.43
N ASP A 391 6.60 -18.27 1.43
CA ASP A 391 6.60 -19.51 0.65
C ASP A 391 6.81 -20.73 1.56
N GLU A 392 7.69 -20.59 2.56
CA GLU A 392 7.94 -21.61 3.59
C GLU A 392 6.69 -21.97 4.38
N HIS A 393 5.90 -20.99 4.87
CA HIS A 393 4.69 -21.28 5.62
C HIS A 393 3.66 -22.04 4.77
N LEU A 394 3.51 -21.70 3.49
CA LEU A 394 2.63 -22.41 2.56
C LEU A 394 3.13 -23.84 2.28
N LYS A 395 4.44 -24.03 2.08
CA LYS A 395 5.04 -25.36 1.90
C LYS A 395 4.85 -26.23 3.14
N ASN A 396 5.10 -25.69 4.33
CA ASN A 396 4.91 -26.41 5.60
C ASN A 396 3.43 -26.78 5.80
N LEU A 397 2.50 -25.86 5.56
CA LEU A 397 1.07 -26.16 5.63
C LEU A 397 0.66 -27.23 4.61
N CYS A 398 1.23 -27.22 3.41
CA CYS A 398 0.98 -28.25 2.41
C CYS A 398 1.47 -29.63 2.87
N LEU A 399 2.64 -29.72 3.50
CA LEU A 399 3.14 -30.96 4.08
C LEU A 399 2.24 -31.45 5.22
N ASP A 400 1.83 -30.55 6.11
CA ASP A 400 0.91 -30.86 7.22
C ASP A 400 -0.42 -31.44 6.69
N VAL A 401 -1.01 -30.82 5.66
CA VAL A 401 -2.25 -31.30 5.04
C VAL A 401 -2.04 -32.63 4.30
N LYS A 402 -0.89 -32.84 3.65
CA LYS A 402 -0.58 -34.15 3.02
C LYS A 402 -0.50 -35.26 4.07
N ASN A 403 -0.04 -34.97 5.27
CA ASN A 403 0.05 -35.95 6.36
C ASN A 403 -1.31 -36.26 7.03
N LEU A 404 -2.37 -35.48 6.74
CA LEU A 404 -3.73 -35.78 7.21
C LEU A 404 -4.44 -36.87 6.39
N ILE A 405 -4.09 -36.98 5.11
CA ILE A 405 -4.66 -37.92 4.15
C ILE A 405 -3.92 -39.25 4.26
#